data_AF-A0A1I3ET55-F1
#
_entry.id   AF-A0A1I3ET55-F1
#
_cell.length_a   1.000
_cell.length_b   1.000
_cell.length_c   1.000
_cell.angle_alpha   90.00
_cell.angle_beta   90.00
_cell.angle_gamma   90.00
#
_symmetry.space_group_name_H-M   'P 1'
#
loop_
_entity.id
_entity.type
_entity.pdbx_description
1 polymer ?
#
loop_
_entity_poly.entity_id
_entity_poly.type
_entity_poly.pdbx_seq_one_letter_code
_entity_poly.pdbx_strand_id
1 'polypeptide(L)'
;MVSEKSAKVLIGGKVYTLSGYEEEEYLQKVANYINSKLEEFNAIDDYKRISADLKATLLELNIADDYFKAKAKVESLESDLDIRDKEIYNLKHDLISAQLKTQTLEETIEKLERENKELLLNKTKLEASLEDALLGSISDN
;
A
#
# COMPACT_ATOMS: atom_id res chain seq x y z
N MET A 1 20.14 -10.13 -27.45
CA MET A 1 20.73 -8.88 -27.96
C MET A 1 19.60 -7.87 -28.07
N VAL A 2 19.65 -6.78 -27.31
CA VAL A 2 18.70 -5.67 -27.50
C VAL A 2 19.15 -4.96 -28.78
N SER A 3 18.34 -5.04 -29.82
CA SER A 3 18.62 -4.35 -31.08
C SER A 3 18.23 -2.90 -30.95
N GLU A 4 19.12 -1.99 -31.37
CA GLU A 4 18.79 -0.58 -31.54
C GLU A 4 17.61 -0.45 -32.51
N LYS A 5 16.55 0.22 -32.08
CA LYS A 5 15.36 0.54 -32.87
C LYS A 5 15.48 1.96 -33.37
N SER A 6 14.96 2.22 -34.56
CA SER A 6 14.90 3.57 -35.11
C SER A 6 13.45 3.93 -35.43
N ALA A 7 13.07 5.16 -35.10
CA ALA A 7 11.73 5.70 -35.33
C ALA A 7 11.83 7.09 -35.96
N LYS A 8 10.92 7.40 -36.88
CA LYS A 8 10.79 8.76 -37.44
C LYS A 8 9.70 9.51 -36.70
N VAL A 9 10.05 10.65 -36.12
CA VAL A 9 9.15 11.51 -35.35
C VAL A 9 9.11 12.91 -35.94
N LEU A 10 7.97 13.59 -35.81
CA LEU A 10 7.81 15.00 -36.19
C LEU A 10 7.95 15.85 -34.93
N ILE A 11 8.95 16.74 -34.86
CA ILE A 11 9.16 17.66 -33.73
C ILE A 11 9.32 19.08 -34.29
N GLY A 12 8.50 20.02 -33.83
CA GLY A 12 8.58 21.43 -34.23
C GLY A 12 8.50 21.64 -35.75
N GLY A 13 7.72 20.80 -36.45
CA GLY A 13 7.58 20.83 -37.91
C GLY A 13 8.73 20.20 -38.70
N LYS A 14 9.72 19.59 -38.04
CA LYS A 14 10.84 18.89 -38.69
C LYS A 14 10.81 17.40 -38.37
N VAL A 15 11.14 16.57 -39.37
CA VAL A 15 11.22 15.11 -39.19
C VAL A 15 12.60 14.75 -38.67
N TYR A 16 12.65 14.04 -37.54
CA TYR A 16 13.86 13.49 -36.93
C TYR A 16 13.81 11.98 -36.97
N THR A 17 14.97 11.34 -37.18
CA THR A 17 15.14 9.91 -36.96
C THR A 17 15.79 9.74 -35.59
N LEU A 18 15.04 9.17 -34.64
CA LEU A 18 15.55 8.84 -33.31
C LEU A 18 15.97 7.37 -33.30
N SER A 19 17.17 7.10 -32.78
CA SER A 19 17.70 5.75 -32.58
C SER A 19 17.84 5.49 -31.08
N GLY A 20 17.44 4.32 -30.61
CA GLY A 20 17.55 3.98 -29.19
C GLY A 20 17.03 2.58 -28.86
N TYR A 21 16.91 2.30 -27.56
CA TYR A 21 16.38 1.03 -27.06
C TYR A 21 14.88 1.05 -26.82
N GLU A 22 14.28 2.24 -26.83
CA GLU A 22 12.86 2.44 -26.59
C GLU A 22 12.00 2.03 -27.79
N GLU A 23 10.76 1.67 -27.51
CA GLU A 23 9.76 1.39 -28.54
C GLU A 23 9.38 2.64 -29.32
N GLU A 24 9.02 2.48 -30.59
CA GLU A 24 8.56 3.58 -31.44
C GLU A 24 7.40 4.35 -30.81
N GLU A 25 6.44 3.66 -30.19
CA GLU A 25 5.31 4.30 -29.51
C GLU A 25 5.76 5.27 -28.40
N TYR A 26 6.76 4.88 -27.60
CA TYR A 26 7.30 5.74 -26.56
C TYR A 26 7.99 6.97 -27.16
N LEU A 27 8.80 6.77 -28.21
CA LEU A 27 9.46 7.87 -28.92
C LEU A 27 8.45 8.85 -29.55
N GLN A 28 7.34 8.34 -30.11
CA GLN A 28 6.24 9.17 -30.60
C GLN A 28 5.57 9.95 -29.46
N LYS A 29 5.37 9.33 -28.30
CA LYS A 29 4.80 10.00 -27.11
C LYS A 29 5.70 11.15 -26.63
N VAL A 30 7.02 10.94 -26.60
CA VAL A 30 8.00 11.99 -26.25
C VAL A 30 7.96 13.13 -27.27
N ALA A 31 7.93 12.81 -28.57
CA ALA A 31 7.85 13.82 -29.62
C ALA A 31 6.56 14.66 -29.53
N ASN A 32 5.42 14.00 -29.29
CA ASN A 32 4.13 14.66 -29.10
C ASN A 32 4.15 15.58 -27.87
N TYR A 33 4.75 15.14 -26.76
CA TYR A 33 4.91 15.97 -25.57
C TYR A 33 5.73 17.24 -25.85
N ILE A 34 6.86 17.11 -26.54
CA ILE A 34 7.70 18.26 -26.94
C ILE A 34 6.90 19.20 -27.85
N ASN A 35 6.13 18.67 -28.80
CA ASN A 35 5.28 19.51 -29.66
C ASN A 35 4.24 20.29 -28.88
N SER A 36 3.55 19.67 -27.91
CA SER A 36 2.60 20.38 -27.04
C SER A 36 3.27 21.53 -26.29
N LYS A 37 4.47 21.31 -25.74
CA LYS A 37 5.24 22.38 -25.10
C LYS A 37 5.61 23.50 -26.09
N LEU A 38 6.07 23.14 -27.28
CA LEU A 38 6.35 24.12 -28.33
C LEU A 38 5.12 24.95 -28.69
N GLU A 39 3.94 24.33 -28.79
CA GLU A 39 2.67 25.02 -29.04
C GLU A 39 2.29 25.98 -27.90
N GLU A 40 2.40 25.54 -26.64
CA GLU A 40 2.17 26.37 -25.45
C GLU A 40 3.07 27.61 -25.45
N PHE A 41 4.37 27.43 -25.66
CA PHE A 41 5.32 28.52 -25.70
C PHE A 41 5.10 29.44 -26.91
N ASN A 42 4.75 28.89 -28.07
CA ASN A 42 4.40 29.68 -29.25
C ASN A 42 3.09 30.46 -29.10
N ALA A 43 2.23 30.16 -28.12
CA ALA A 43 1.08 30.98 -27.81
C ALA A 43 1.45 32.29 -27.08
N ILE A 44 2.65 32.36 -26.48
CA ILE A 44 3.12 33.52 -25.72
C ILE A 44 3.79 34.53 -26.66
N ASP A 45 3.22 35.75 -26.76
CA ASP A 45 3.70 36.76 -27.71
C ASP A 45 5.12 37.24 -27.44
N ASP A 46 5.53 37.38 -26.18
CA ASP A 46 6.89 37.76 -25.80
C ASP A 46 7.90 36.64 -26.12
N TYR A 47 7.47 35.38 -25.98
CA TYR A 47 8.30 34.24 -26.36
C TYR A 47 8.60 34.24 -27.86
N LYS A 48 7.68 34.68 -28.72
CA LYS A 48 7.93 34.75 -30.17
C LYS A 48 9.08 35.71 -30.51
N ARG A 49 9.28 36.77 -29.71
CA ARG A 49 10.22 37.87 -29.97
C ARG A 49 11.66 37.61 -29.52
N ILE A 50 11.89 36.59 -28.70
CA ILE A 50 13.24 36.25 -28.22
C ILE A 50 14.02 35.41 -29.24
N SER A 51 15.35 35.35 -29.05
CA SER A 51 16.28 34.60 -29.89
C SER A 51 15.99 33.09 -29.85
N ALA A 52 16.38 32.38 -30.92
CA ALA A 52 16.20 30.93 -31.01
C ALA A 52 16.92 30.18 -29.89
N ASP A 53 18.12 30.63 -29.52
CA ASP A 53 18.89 30.01 -28.43
C ASP A 53 18.17 30.14 -27.09
N LEU A 54 17.63 31.34 -26.78
CA LEU A 54 16.90 31.54 -25.53
C LEU A 54 15.59 30.73 -25.50
N LYS A 55 14.91 30.60 -26.65
CA LYS A 55 13.73 29.71 -26.78
C LYS A 55 14.08 28.27 -26.42
N ALA A 56 15.16 27.75 -27.00
CA ALA A 56 15.63 26.40 -26.71
C ALA A 56 15.93 26.22 -25.22
N THR A 57 16.69 27.13 -24.62
CA THR A 57 17.02 27.09 -23.18
C THR A 57 15.77 27.14 -22.29
N LEU A 58 14.77 27.96 -22.62
CA LEU A 58 13.52 28.02 -21.84
C LEU A 58 12.70 26.73 -21.94
N LEU A 59 12.64 26.13 -23.12
CA LEU A 59 11.98 24.83 -23.31
C LEU A 59 12.70 23.72 -22.53
N GLU A 60 14.02 23.67 -22.63
CA GLU A 60 14.87 22.74 -21.86
C GLU A 60 14.66 22.91 -20.35
N LEU A 61 14.65 24.16 -19.86
CA LEU A 61 14.40 24.47 -18.45
C LEU A 61 13.02 24.00 -18.01
N ASN A 62 11.99 24.19 -18.85
CA ASN A 62 10.63 23.76 -18.51
C ASN A 62 10.50 22.23 -18.45
N ILE A 63 11.11 21.51 -19.39
CA ILE A 63 11.12 20.04 -19.37
C ILE A 63 11.90 19.52 -18.16
N ALA A 64 13.03 20.16 -17.82
CA ALA A 64 13.81 19.80 -16.63
C ALA A 64 13.00 20.05 -15.34
N ASP A 65 12.29 21.17 -15.25
CA ASP A 65 11.40 21.47 -14.11
C ASP A 65 10.30 20.42 -13.95
N ASP A 66 9.63 20.02 -15.04
CA ASP A 66 8.64 18.95 -15.02
C ASP A 66 9.24 17.62 -14.55
N TYR A 67 10.45 17.28 -15.01
CA TYR A 67 11.19 16.11 -14.54
C TYR A 67 11.48 16.16 -13.04
N PHE A 68 12.03 17.28 -12.54
CA PHE A 68 12.38 17.40 -11.12
C PHE A 68 11.15 17.40 -10.22
N LYS A 69 10.04 18.02 -10.66
CA LYS A 69 8.76 17.95 -9.94
C LYS A 69 8.20 16.53 -9.88
N ALA A 70 8.22 15.81 -10.99
CA ALA A 70 7.79 14.41 -11.04
C ALA A 70 8.68 13.54 -10.15
N LYS A 71 10.01 13.72 -10.22
CA LYS A 71 10.98 13.00 -9.39
C LYS A 71 10.76 13.25 -7.90
N ALA A 72 10.62 14.51 -7.48
CA ALA A 72 10.34 14.85 -6.10
C ALA A 72 9.03 14.24 -5.60
N LYS A 73 8.00 14.15 -6.47
CA LYS A 73 6.75 13.48 -6.12
C LYS A 73 6.93 11.97 -5.95
N VAL A 74 7.72 11.33 -6.79
CA VAL A 74 8.06 9.90 -6.66
C VAL A 74 8.83 9.66 -5.37
N GLU A 75 9.87 10.43 -5.08
CA GLU A 75 10.65 10.32 -3.83
C GLU A 75 9.78 10.49 -2.58
N SER A 76 8.83 11.44 -2.61
CA SER A 76 7.84 11.61 -1.54
C SER A 76 6.94 10.39 -1.39
N LEU A 77 6.45 9.81 -2.49
CA LEU A 77 5.60 8.62 -2.45
C LEU A 77 6.37 7.38 -1.97
N GLU A 78 7.64 7.24 -2.34
CA GLU A 78 8.52 6.17 -1.85
C GLU A 78 8.74 6.27 -0.34
N SER A 79 8.95 7.49 0.18
CA SER A 79 9.05 7.73 1.62
C SER A 79 7.74 7.40 2.34
N ASP A 80 6.59 7.78 1.77
CA ASP A 80 5.28 7.46 2.35
C ASP A 80 5.04 5.94 2.36
N LEU A 81 5.43 5.23 1.29
CA LEU A 81 5.33 3.78 1.21
C LEU A 81 6.16 3.08 2.31
N ASP A 82 7.41 3.51 2.53
CA ASP A 82 8.25 2.93 3.60
C ASP A 82 7.63 3.13 4.99
N ILE A 83 7.03 4.29 5.25
CA ILE A 83 6.30 4.56 6.50
C ILE A 83 5.10 3.62 6.62
N ARG A 84 4.31 3.44 5.56
CA ARG A 84 3.15 2.56 5.55
C ARG A 84 3.52 1.09 5.71
N ASP A 85 4.62 0.65 5.11
CA ASP A 85 5.10 -0.73 5.25
C ASP A 85 5.49 -1.04 6.70
N LYS A 86 6.14 -0.08 7.39
CA LYS A 86 6.43 -0.19 8.84
C LYS A 86 5.15 -0.24 9.68
N GLU A 87 4.18 0.61 9.37
CA GLU A 87 2.89 0.62 10.06
C GLU A 87 2.14 -0.71 9.88
N ILE A 88 2.09 -1.24 8.65
CA ILE A 88 1.50 -2.54 8.34
C ILE A 88 2.21 -3.66 9.11
N TYR A 89 3.55 -3.61 9.19
CA TYR A 89 4.32 -4.59 9.94
C TYR A 89 3.93 -4.59 11.42
N ASN A 90 3.86 -3.41 12.04
CA ASN A 90 3.46 -3.26 13.45
C ASN A 90 2.03 -3.78 13.67
N LEU A 91 1.08 -3.38 12.82
CA LEU A 91 -0.31 -3.84 12.90
C LEU A 91 -0.44 -5.37 12.76
N LYS A 92 0.36 -5.99 11.88
CA LYS A 92 0.42 -7.46 11.77
C LYS A 92 0.92 -8.10 13.05
N HIS A 93 1.95 -7.53 13.69
CA HIS A 93 2.47 -8.04 14.95
C HIS A 93 1.45 -7.94 16.09
N ASP A 94 0.77 -6.80 16.18
CA ASP A 94 -0.30 -6.57 17.17
C ASP A 94 -1.47 -7.53 16.94
N LEU A 95 -1.85 -7.76 15.68
CA LEU A 95 -2.91 -8.71 15.32
C LEU A 95 -2.56 -10.13 15.76
N ILE A 96 -1.34 -10.60 15.47
CA ILE A 96 -0.87 -11.93 15.89
C ILE A 96 -0.90 -12.04 17.43
N SER A 97 -0.42 -11.01 18.12
CA SER A 97 -0.41 -10.98 19.59
C SER A 97 -1.83 -11.05 20.17
N ALA A 98 -2.77 -10.32 19.56
CA ALA A 98 -4.18 -10.38 19.94
C ALA A 98 -4.77 -11.77 19.67
N GLN A 99 -4.48 -12.39 18.53
CA GLN A 99 -4.93 -13.74 18.19
C GLN A 99 -4.42 -14.79 19.19
N LEU A 100 -3.13 -14.75 19.54
CA LEU A 100 -2.56 -15.64 20.55
C LEU A 100 -3.24 -15.47 21.91
N LYS A 101 -3.48 -14.22 22.32
CA LYS A 101 -4.18 -13.93 23.57
C LYS A 101 -5.62 -14.46 23.55
N THR A 102 -6.33 -14.29 22.44
CA THR A 102 -7.68 -14.84 22.27
C THR A 102 -7.68 -16.37 22.40
N GLN A 103 -6.76 -17.06 21.73
CA GLN A 103 -6.62 -18.52 21.84
C GLN A 103 -6.38 -18.96 23.29
N THR A 104 -5.48 -18.29 24.01
CA THR A 104 -5.23 -18.59 25.44
C THR A 104 -6.47 -18.36 26.30
N LEU A 105 -7.24 -17.31 26.03
CA LEU A 105 -8.49 -17.04 26.75
C LEU A 105 -9.55 -18.10 26.44
N GLU A 106 -9.68 -18.54 25.19
CA GLU A 106 -10.59 -19.62 24.78
C GLU A 106 -10.24 -20.94 25.51
N GLU A 107 -8.97 -21.33 25.54
CA GLU A 107 -8.51 -22.52 26.29
C GLU A 107 -8.80 -22.40 27.80
N THR A 108 -8.65 -21.19 28.36
CA THR A 108 -8.94 -20.93 29.77
C THR A 108 -10.44 -21.05 30.05
N ILE A 109 -11.29 -20.53 29.16
CA ILE A 109 -12.75 -20.64 29.25
C ILE A 109 -13.16 -22.12 29.22
N GLU A 110 -12.68 -22.90 28.25
CA GLU A 110 -12.98 -24.33 28.16
C GLU A 110 -12.56 -25.12 29.41
N LYS A 111 -11.44 -24.74 30.03
CA LYS A 111 -10.98 -25.33 31.28
C LYS A 111 -11.92 -24.98 32.44
N LEU A 112 -12.28 -23.70 32.59
CA LEU A 112 -13.18 -23.24 33.65
C LEU A 112 -14.58 -23.84 33.51
N GLU A 113 -15.08 -24.01 32.28
CA GLU A 113 -16.37 -24.66 32.01
C GLU A 113 -16.37 -26.13 32.46
N ARG A 114 -15.27 -26.87 32.21
CA ARG A 114 -15.11 -28.25 32.70
C ARG A 114 -15.06 -28.31 34.22
N GLU A 115 -14.24 -27.48 34.86
CA GLU A 115 -14.14 -27.41 36.32
C GLU A 115 -15.50 -27.08 36.97
N ASN A 116 -16.24 -26.12 36.40
CA ASN A 116 -17.57 -25.75 36.88
C ASN A 116 -18.55 -26.93 36.78
N LYS A 117 -18.53 -27.67 35.66
CA LYS A 117 -19.37 -28.87 35.47
C LYS A 117 -19.05 -29.97 36.49
N GLU A 118 -17.78 -30.21 36.79
CA GLU A 118 -17.36 -31.17 37.81
C GLU A 118 -17.79 -30.76 39.21
N LEU A 119 -17.61 -29.48 39.56
CA LEU A 119 -18.05 -28.92 40.84
C LEU A 119 -19.57 -29.02 41.00
N LEU A 120 -20.34 -28.75 39.94
CA LEU A 120 -21.80 -28.88 39.96
C LEU A 120 -22.22 -30.34 40.21
N LEU A 121 -21.60 -31.31 39.54
CA LEU A 121 -21.86 -32.73 39.76
C LEU A 121 -21.54 -33.15 41.20
N ASN A 122 -20.40 -32.72 41.73
CA ASN A 122 -20.00 -33.04 43.09
C ASN A 122 -20.95 -32.41 44.12
N LYS A 123 -21.37 -31.17 43.89
CA LYS A 123 -22.40 -30.51 44.70
C LYS A 123 -23.69 -31.31 44.74
N THR A 124 -24.22 -31.72 43.58
CA THR A 124 -25.46 -32.51 43.53
C THR A 124 -25.33 -33.85 44.24
N LYS A 125 -24.18 -34.54 44.11
CA LYS A 125 -23.92 -35.80 44.84
C LYS A 125 -23.89 -35.60 46.35
N LEU A 126 -23.23 -34.54 46.82
CA LEU A 126 -23.16 -34.22 48.25
C LEU A 126 -24.55 -33.86 48.80
N GLU A 127 -25.33 -33.06 48.06
CA GLU A 127 -26.71 -32.71 48.41
C GLU A 127 -27.59 -33.96 48.55
N ALA A 128 -27.53 -34.89 47.58
CA ALA A 128 -28.26 -36.15 47.65
C ALA A 128 -27.82 -37.04 48.83
N SER A 129 -26.52 -37.16 49.08
CA SER A 129 -26.00 -37.93 50.22
C SER A 129 -26.40 -37.33 51.57
N LEU A 130 -26.49 -36.00 51.66
CA LEU A 130 -26.99 -35.29 52.85
C LEU A 130 -28.48 -35.56 53.06
N GLU A 131 -29.28 -35.53 52.01
CA GLU A 131 -30.71 -35.82 52.06
C GLU A 131 -30.97 -37.27 52.52
N ASP A 132 -30.27 -38.24 51.95
CA ASP A 132 -30.35 -39.66 52.36
C ASP A 132 -29.96 -39.85 53.84
N ALA A 133 -28.88 -39.21 54.30
CA ALA A 133 -28.44 -39.31 55.69
C ALA A 133 -29.45 -38.70 56.67
N LEU A 134 -30.09 -37.59 56.29
CA LEU A 134 -31.13 -36.94 57.10
C LEU A 134 -32.40 -37.80 57.15
N LEU A 135 -32.85 -38.37 56.02
CA LEU A 135 -34.02 -39.25 55.96
C LEU A 135 -33.81 -40.57 56.73
N GLY A 136 -32.62 -41.16 56.64
CA GLY A 136 -32.25 -42.35 57.43
C GLY A 136 -32.34 -42.09 58.94
N SER A 137 -31.87 -40.93 59.41
CA SER A 137 -31.90 -40.57 60.84
C SER A 137 -33.30 -40.29 61.41
N ILE A 138 -34.29 -39.98 60.56
CA ILE A 138 -35.69 -39.75 60.95
C ILE A 138 -36.47 -41.08 61.03
N SER A 139 -35.97 -42.14 60.39
CA SER A 139 -36.62 -43.45 60.31
C SER A 139 -36.32 -44.35 61.53
N ASP A 140 -35.23 -44.07 62.25
CA ASP A 140 -34.70 -44.87 63.35
C ASP A 140 -35.04 -44.30 64.76
N ASN A 141 -35.98 -43.35 64.87
CA ASN A 141 -36.38 -42.71 66.13
C ASN A 141 -37.88 -42.82 66.41
#